data_AF-M7CC00-F1
#
_entry.id   AF-M7CC00-F1
#
_cell.length_a   1.000
_cell.length_b   1.000
_cell.length_c   1.000
_cell.angle_alpha   90.00
_cell.angle_beta   90.00
_cell.angle_gamma   90.00
#
_symmetry.space_group_name_H-M   'P 1'
#
loop_
_entity.id
_entity.type
_entity.pdbx_description
1 polymer ?
#
loop_
_entity_poly.entity_id
_entity_poly.type
_entity_poly.pdbx_seq_one_letter_code
_entity_poly.pdbx_strand_id
1 'polypeptide(L)'
;MSLPCRFVGGGGESCSLIAEGLSTALQLFDDFKKMREQIGQTHKVCILICNSPPYLLPAVESTTYSGYTTENLVQKIGERGIHFSIVSPRKLPALRVLFDKATPGGMLEAQPKDFSQDPRHMILIRGMVLPGQMLMPPGHRGPGPQPGLQQVQPPSVMEDDILMDLI
;
A
#
# COMPACT_ATOMS: atom_id res chain seq x y z
N MET A 1 13.45 24.37 15.75
CA MET A 1 12.26 24.40 14.86
C MET A 1 12.68 23.90 13.49
N SER A 2 12.49 22.61 13.22
CA SER A 2 12.75 22.01 11.92
C SER A 2 11.58 22.34 10.99
N LEU A 3 11.82 23.22 10.02
CA LEU A 3 10.88 23.50 8.93
C LEU A 3 10.49 22.15 8.29
N PRO A 4 9.21 21.74 8.27
CA PRO A 4 8.82 20.56 7.52
C PRO A 4 9.21 20.81 6.07
N CYS A 5 9.88 19.85 5.44
CA CYS A 5 10.19 19.89 4.01
C CYS A 5 8.87 20.10 3.25
N ARG A 6 8.56 21.36 2.94
CA ARG A 6 7.45 21.71 2.08
C ARG A 6 7.88 21.22 0.71
N PHE A 7 7.22 20.20 0.20
CA PHE A 7 7.37 19.82 -1.20
C PHE A 7 6.81 20.98 -2.03
N VAL A 8 7.64 22.00 -2.27
CA VAL A 8 7.38 23.11 -3.18
C VAL A 8 7.80 22.61 -4.56
N GLY A 9 7.07 21.63 -5.06
CA GLY A 9 7.30 20.99 -6.36
C GLY A 9 5.95 20.78 -7.00
N GLY A 10 5.60 21.67 -7.94
CA GLY A 10 4.29 21.76 -8.59
C GLY A 10 3.55 23.05 -8.21
N GLY A 11 3.77 24.12 -8.98
CA GLY A 11 2.86 25.27 -9.16
C GLY A 11 2.32 26.07 -7.97
N GLY A 12 2.56 25.70 -6.71
CA GLY A 12 1.91 26.34 -5.55
C GLY A 12 0.38 26.16 -5.51
N GLU A 13 -0.15 25.20 -6.26
CA GLU A 13 -1.59 24.97 -6.41
C GLU A 13 -2.17 24.12 -5.28
N SER A 14 -3.39 24.45 -4.86
CA SER A 14 -4.06 23.79 -3.73
C SER A 14 -4.60 22.39 -4.07
N CYS A 15 -4.68 22.05 -5.36
CA CYS A 15 -5.27 20.82 -5.88
C CYS A 15 -4.33 20.18 -6.92
N SER A 16 -4.55 18.92 -7.25
CA SER A 16 -3.74 18.19 -8.23
C SER A 16 -4.57 17.65 -9.39
N LEU A 17 -4.02 17.73 -10.61
CA LEU A 17 -4.63 17.20 -11.84
C LEU A 17 -4.49 15.67 -11.91
N ILE A 18 -5.05 14.98 -10.91
CA ILE A 18 -4.95 13.52 -10.77
C ILE A 18 -5.62 12.80 -11.96
N ALA A 19 -6.70 13.38 -12.51
CA ALA A 19 -7.37 12.84 -13.69
C ALA A 19 -6.41 12.69 -14.88
N GLU A 20 -5.55 13.68 -15.15
CA GLU A 20 -4.57 13.62 -16.26
C GLU A 20 -3.48 12.58 -16.01
N GLY A 21 -2.98 12.52 -14.78
CA GLY A 21 -1.98 11.52 -14.42
C GLY A 21 -2.52 10.10 -14.55
N LEU A 22 -3.75 9.86 -14.10
CA LEU A 22 -4.38 8.54 -14.16
C LEU A 22 -4.83 8.14 -15.57
N SER A 23 -5.33 9.09 -16.36
CA SER A 23 -5.71 8.84 -17.76
C SER A 23 -4.50 8.40 -18.59
N THR A 24 -3.38 9.10 -18.42
CA THR A 24 -2.09 8.74 -19.04
C THR A 24 -1.59 7.39 -18.54
N ALA A 25 -1.63 7.14 -17.23
CA ALA A 25 -1.20 5.85 -16.67
C ALA A 25 -2.04 4.68 -17.21
N LEU A 26 -3.36 4.85 -17.36
CA LEU A 26 -4.25 3.83 -17.93
C LEU A 26 -3.91 3.52 -19.39
N GLN A 27 -3.59 4.53 -20.20
CA GLN A 27 -3.13 4.29 -21.57
C GLN A 27 -1.86 3.43 -21.60
N LEU A 28 -0.89 3.73 -20.72
CA LEU A 28 0.33 2.93 -20.61
C LEU A 28 0.02 1.46 -20.24
N PHE A 29 -0.90 1.22 -19.30
CA PHE A 29 -1.30 -0.15 -18.96
C PHE A 29 -1.94 -0.90 -20.14
N ASP A 30 -2.66 -0.19 -21.02
CA ASP A 30 -3.25 -0.77 -22.21
C ASP A 30 -2.22 -1.07 -23.29
N ASP A 31 -1.25 -0.18 -23.48
CA ASP A 31 -0.14 -0.40 -24.40
C ASP A 31 0.74 -1.56 -23.95
N PHE A 32 1.00 -1.68 -22.64
CA PHE A 32 1.67 -2.86 -22.08
C PHE A 32 0.86 -4.14 -22.27
N LYS A 33 -0.48 -4.08 -22.22
CA LYS A 33 -1.33 -5.25 -22.50
C LYS A 33 -1.17 -5.72 -23.95
N LYS A 34 -1.19 -4.79 -24.91
CA LYS A 34 -1.00 -5.09 -26.34
C LYS A 34 0.41 -5.61 -26.64
N MET A 35 1.44 -4.99 -26.07
CA MET A 35 2.84 -5.43 -26.27
C MET A 35 3.17 -6.77 -25.59
N ARG A 36 2.50 -7.11 -24.48
CA ARG A 36 2.77 -8.34 -23.71
C ARG A 36 1.79 -9.49 -23.94
N GLU A 37 0.93 -9.42 -24.96
CA GLU A 37 0.01 -10.50 -25.32
C GLU A 37 0.74 -11.83 -25.63
N GLN A 38 2.07 -11.78 -25.86
CA GLN A 38 2.96 -12.94 -26.03
C GLN A 38 3.56 -13.54 -24.74
N ILE A 39 3.48 -12.93 -23.55
CA ILE A 39 4.34 -13.30 -22.39
C ILE A 39 3.56 -13.70 -21.10
N GLY A 40 2.22 -13.67 -21.10
CA GLY A 40 1.40 -14.23 -20.00
C GLY A 40 0.94 -13.21 -18.93
N GLN A 41 0.46 -13.70 -17.78
CA GLN A 41 -0.19 -12.89 -16.75
C GLN A 41 0.82 -11.99 -16.02
N THR A 42 0.51 -10.68 -15.94
CA THR A 42 1.41 -9.68 -15.34
C THR A 42 0.79 -9.08 -14.08
N HIS A 43 1.63 -8.90 -13.07
CA HIS A 43 1.26 -8.19 -11.85
C HIS A 43 1.33 -6.67 -12.11
N LYS A 44 0.19 -5.98 -12.03
CA LYS A 44 0.08 -4.55 -12.36
C LYS A 44 -0.21 -3.75 -11.10
N VAL A 45 0.62 -2.75 -10.85
CA VAL A 45 0.47 -1.85 -9.71
C VAL A 45 0.56 -0.41 -10.18
N CYS A 46 -0.37 0.43 -9.73
CA CYS A 46 -0.38 1.87 -9.93
C CYS A 46 -0.29 2.56 -8.57
N ILE A 47 0.74 3.39 -8.36
CA ILE A 47 0.97 4.09 -7.09
C ILE A 47 0.77 5.58 -7.33
N LEU A 48 -0.24 6.17 -6.68
CA LEU A 48 -0.47 7.60 -6.68
C LEU A 48 0.26 8.25 -5.50
N ILE A 49 1.23 9.12 -5.80
CA ILE A 49 1.90 9.96 -4.81
C ILE A 49 1.34 11.37 -4.93
N CYS A 50 0.68 11.85 -3.87
CA CYS A 50 0.04 13.17 -3.92
C CYS A 50 0.08 13.89 -2.56
N ASN A 51 0.17 15.22 -2.57
CA ASN A 51 0.18 16.07 -1.37
C ASN A 51 -1.04 17.01 -1.30
N SER A 52 -2.02 16.85 -2.19
CA SER A 52 -3.20 17.71 -2.33
C SER A 52 -4.42 16.92 -2.81
N PRO A 53 -5.64 17.40 -2.53
CA PRO A 53 -6.86 16.79 -3.07
C PRO A 53 -6.89 16.87 -4.61
N PRO A 54 -7.63 15.97 -5.28
CA PRO A 54 -7.84 16.04 -6.73
C PRO A 54 -8.61 17.30 -7.13
N TYR A 55 -8.30 17.88 -8.29
CA TYR A 55 -9.26 18.76 -8.97
C TYR A 55 -10.50 17.96 -9.36
N LEU A 56 -11.65 18.62 -9.27
CA LEU A 56 -12.93 18.10 -9.76
C LEU A 56 -13.09 18.40 -11.25
N LEU A 57 -12.03 18.18 -12.02
CA LEU A 57 -12.00 18.37 -13.46
C LEU A 57 -11.79 17.01 -14.15
N PRO A 58 -12.51 16.72 -15.23
CA PRO A 58 -12.28 15.52 -16.02
C PRO A 58 -10.95 15.61 -16.78
N ALA A 59 -10.42 14.46 -17.19
CA ALA A 59 -9.25 14.42 -18.06
C ALA A 59 -9.59 15.02 -19.44
N VAL A 60 -8.69 15.82 -20.00
CA VAL A 60 -8.85 16.49 -21.29
C VAL A 60 -7.69 16.20 -22.24
N GLU A 61 -6.49 15.93 -21.74
CA GLU A 61 -5.30 15.75 -22.57
C GLU A 61 -5.23 14.33 -23.17
N SER A 62 -5.80 13.34 -22.48
CA SER A 62 -5.82 11.96 -22.95
C SER A 62 -6.81 11.76 -24.10
N THR A 63 -6.35 11.23 -25.24
CA THR A 63 -7.22 10.93 -26.40
C THR A 63 -8.28 9.86 -26.10
N THR A 64 -7.92 8.83 -25.34
CA THR A 64 -8.79 7.65 -25.10
C THR A 64 -9.69 7.84 -23.88
N TYR A 65 -9.20 8.58 -22.89
CA TYR A 65 -9.87 8.77 -21.61
C TYR A 65 -10.29 10.22 -21.37
N SER A 66 -10.47 10.99 -22.45
CA SER A 66 -11.05 12.34 -22.38
C SER A 66 -12.46 12.30 -21.80
N GLY A 67 -12.80 13.27 -20.96
CA GLY A 67 -14.10 13.42 -20.30
C GLY A 67 -14.31 12.55 -19.06
N TYR A 68 -13.37 11.65 -18.72
CA TYR A 68 -13.48 10.82 -17.52
C TYR A 68 -13.03 11.57 -16.27
N THR A 69 -13.82 11.48 -15.20
CA THR A 69 -13.44 11.99 -13.89
C THR A 69 -12.39 11.10 -13.23
N THR A 70 -11.63 11.66 -12.29
CA THR A 70 -10.67 10.91 -11.46
C THR A 70 -11.27 9.61 -10.92
N GLU A 71 -12.50 9.67 -10.39
CA GLU A 71 -13.16 8.49 -9.84
C GLU A 71 -13.50 7.43 -10.88
N ASN A 72 -13.86 7.81 -12.11
CA ASN A 72 -14.15 6.86 -13.18
C ASN A 72 -12.87 6.18 -13.66
N LEU A 73 -11.76 6.93 -13.74
CA LEU A 73 -10.45 6.38 -14.07
C LEU A 73 -9.99 5.36 -13.03
N VAL A 74 -10.13 5.70 -11.75
CA VAL A 74 -9.78 4.78 -10.65
C VAL A 74 -10.64 3.52 -10.66
N GLN A 75 -11.93 3.63 -10.98
CA GLN A 75 -12.79 2.46 -11.16
C GLN A 75 -12.28 1.57 -12.32
N LYS A 76 -11.89 2.17 -13.45
CA LYS A 76 -11.29 1.44 -14.58
C LYS A 76 -9.98 0.74 -14.22
N ILE A 77 -9.16 1.34 -13.35
CA ILE A 77 -7.93 0.71 -12.82
C ILE A 77 -8.30 -0.60 -12.10
N GLY A 78 -9.29 -0.55 -11.19
CA GLY A 78 -9.78 -1.73 -10.47
C GLY A 78 -10.38 -2.79 -11.40
N GLU A 79 -11.24 -2.41 -12.35
CA GLU A 79 -11.86 -3.32 -13.33
C GLU A 79 -10.82 -4.06 -14.19
N ARG A 80 -9.68 -3.42 -14.46
CA ARG A 80 -8.58 -4.01 -15.25
C ARG A 80 -7.64 -4.89 -14.40
N GLY A 81 -7.96 -5.11 -13.12
CA GLY A 81 -7.13 -5.89 -12.20
C GLY A 81 -5.80 -5.21 -11.88
N ILE A 82 -5.73 -3.88 -11.93
CA ILE A 82 -4.54 -3.12 -11.56
C ILE A 82 -4.67 -2.77 -10.08
N HIS A 83 -3.67 -3.13 -9.28
CA HIS A 83 -3.65 -2.78 -7.86
C HIS A 83 -3.33 -1.30 -7.69
N PHE A 84 -4.28 -0.55 -7.16
CA PHE A 84 -4.12 0.89 -6.90
C PHE A 84 -3.66 1.13 -5.46
N SER A 85 -2.57 1.87 -5.29
CA SER A 85 -1.99 2.25 -4.00
C SER A 85 -1.85 3.77 -3.90
N ILE A 86 -1.90 4.32 -2.69
CA ILE A 86 -1.80 5.76 -2.43
C ILE A 86 -0.74 6.04 -1.38
N VAL A 87 0.09 7.04 -1.67
CA VAL A 87 1.10 7.57 -0.76
C VAL A 87 0.89 9.07 -0.66
N SER A 88 0.66 9.57 0.55
CA SER A 88 0.53 11.00 0.81
C SER A 88 1.22 11.38 2.12
N PRO A 89 1.97 12.51 2.16
CA PRO A 89 2.52 13.02 3.41
C PRO A 89 1.46 13.70 4.30
N ARG A 90 0.18 13.68 3.91
CA ARG A 90 -0.95 14.18 4.70
C ARG A 90 -2.16 13.23 4.57
N LYS A 91 -3.04 13.19 5.58
CA LYS A 91 -4.32 12.46 5.47
C LYS A 91 -5.29 13.26 4.60
N LEU A 92 -5.70 12.68 3.47
CA LEU A 92 -6.64 13.30 2.53
C LEU A 92 -7.84 12.37 2.32
N PRO A 93 -9.01 12.66 2.92
CA PRO A 93 -10.19 11.80 2.82
C PRO A 93 -10.62 11.50 1.36
N ALA A 94 -10.49 12.49 0.47
CA ALA A 94 -10.81 12.31 -0.94
C ALA A 94 -9.98 11.19 -1.60
N LEU A 95 -8.70 11.07 -1.25
CA LEU A 95 -7.85 10.01 -1.78
C LEU A 95 -8.21 8.64 -1.18
N ARG A 96 -8.64 8.60 0.09
CA ARG A 96 -9.12 7.34 0.69
C ARG A 96 -10.33 6.79 -0.08
N VAL A 97 -11.28 7.65 -0.43
CA VAL A 97 -12.44 7.29 -1.25
C VAL A 97 -12.00 6.72 -2.60
N LEU A 98 -11.00 7.33 -3.24
CA LEU A 98 -10.44 6.79 -4.49
C LEU A 98 -9.84 5.40 -4.29
N PHE A 99 -9.04 5.19 -3.22
CA PHE A 99 -8.46 3.89 -2.91
C PHE A 99 -9.52 2.79 -2.77
N ASP A 100 -10.58 3.09 -2.02
CA ASP A 100 -11.69 2.16 -1.78
C ASP A 100 -12.46 1.89 -3.09
N LYS A 101 -12.62 2.90 -3.95
CA LYS A 101 -13.28 2.77 -5.26
C LYS A 101 -12.49 1.91 -6.26
N ALA A 102 -11.17 1.87 -6.13
CA ALA A 102 -10.29 1.07 -6.98
C ALA A 102 -10.34 -0.44 -6.70
N THR A 103 -11.20 -0.89 -5.78
CA THR A 103 -11.23 -2.28 -5.33
C THR A 103 -11.73 -3.19 -6.46
N PRO A 104 -10.90 -4.12 -6.96
CA PRO A 104 -11.31 -5.03 -8.03
C PRO A 104 -12.40 -5.99 -7.54
N GLY A 105 -13.53 -6.04 -8.26
CA GLY A 105 -14.48 -7.15 -8.21
C GLY A 105 -15.19 -7.44 -6.88
N GLY A 106 -15.43 -6.44 -6.03
CA GLY A 106 -16.21 -6.63 -4.79
C GLY A 106 -15.52 -7.51 -3.74
N MET A 107 -14.22 -7.76 -3.89
CA MET A 107 -13.43 -8.39 -2.85
C MET A 107 -13.47 -7.51 -1.60
N LEU A 108 -14.06 -8.03 -0.52
CA LEU A 108 -14.00 -7.42 0.79
C LEU A 108 -12.55 -7.53 1.29
N GLU A 109 -11.70 -6.63 0.84
CA GLU A 109 -10.34 -6.58 1.35
C GLU A 109 -10.42 -6.27 2.85
N ALA A 110 -9.63 -6.99 3.65
CA ALA A 110 -9.47 -6.66 5.07
C ALA A 110 -9.11 -5.17 5.16
N GLN A 111 -9.80 -4.46 6.06
CA GLN A 111 -9.73 -3.00 6.25
C GLN A 111 -8.39 -2.42 5.78
N PRO A 112 -8.40 -1.48 4.82
CA PRO A 112 -7.15 -1.04 4.20
C PRO A 112 -6.18 -0.54 5.25
N LYS A 113 -5.07 -1.27 5.39
CA LYS A 113 -4.08 -1.05 6.44
C LYS A 113 -3.27 0.17 6.06
N ASP A 114 -3.21 1.14 6.97
CA ASP A 114 -2.32 2.28 6.81
C ASP A 114 -0.91 1.89 7.27
N PHE A 115 0.04 1.93 6.35
CA PHE A 115 1.45 1.59 6.61
C PHE A 115 2.28 2.81 7.03
N SER A 116 1.63 3.95 7.32
CA SER A 116 2.30 5.16 7.78
C SER A 116 3.02 4.97 9.11
N GLN A 117 4.32 5.27 9.16
CA GLN A 117 5.06 5.40 10.43
C GLN A 117 4.74 6.72 11.14
N ASP A 118 4.54 7.80 10.38
CA ASP A 118 4.09 9.10 10.88
C ASP A 118 2.55 9.16 10.82
N PRO A 119 1.84 9.45 11.92
CA PRO A 119 0.38 9.49 11.95
C PRO A 119 -0.24 10.55 11.03
N ARG A 120 0.55 11.53 10.56
CA ARG A 120 0.10 12.54 9.60
C ARG A 120 0.12 12.04 8.16
N HIS A 121 0.93 11.04 7.86
CA HIS A 121 1.05 10.47 6.51
C HIS A 121 -0.04 9.43 6.26
N MET A 122 -0.36 9.17 4.99
CA MET A 122 -1.31 8.16 4.56
C MET A 122 -0.64 7.24 3.54
N ILE A 123 -0.45 5.97 3.91
CA ILE A 123 0.23 4.98 3.06
C ILE A 123 -0.70 3.78 2.91
N LEU A 124 -1.47 3.75 1.83
CA LEU A 124 -2.44 2.70 1.53
C LEU A 124 -1.88 1.83 0.42
N ILE A 125 -1.55 0.59 0.74
CA ILE A 125 -0.91 -0.34 -0.20
C ILE A 125 -1.86 -1.47 -0.53
N ARG A 126 -1.95 -1.81 -1.82
CA ARG A 126 -2.72 -2.94 -2.36
C ARG A 126 -1.83 -3.76 -3.29
N GLY A 127 -1.94 -5.08 -3.19
CA GLY A 127 -1.23 -6.01 -4.08
C GLY A 127 0.30 -6.03 -3.89
N MET A 128 0.85 -5.41 -2.84
CA MET A 128 2.29 -5.44 -2.56
C MET A 128 2.54 -5.84 -1.11
N VAL A 129 3.63 -6.58 -0.89
CA VAL A 129 4.12 -6.94 0.45
C VAL A 129 5.28 -6.02 0.79
N LEU A 130 5.16 -5.26 1.88
CA LEU A 130 6.26 -4.42 2.38
C LEU A 130 7.22 -5.27 3.24
N PRO A 131 8.54 -5.19 3.02
CA PRO A 131 9.52 -5.91 3.84
C PRO A 131 9.49 -5.40 5.28
N GLY A 132 9.59 -6.32 6.25
CA GLY A 132 9.58 -6.00 7.69
C GLY A 132 8.26 -6.30 8.42
N GLN A 133 7.24 -6.80 7.72
CA GLN A 133 6.01 -7.28 8.35
C GLN A 133 6.07 -8.80 8.49
N MET A 134 6.37 -9.28 9.70
CA MET A 134 6.00 -10.64 10.08
C MET A 134 4.47 -10.72 9.94
N LEU A 135 3.99 -11.51 8.98
CA LEU A 135 2.63 -12.02 8.98
C LEU A 135 2.53 -12.89 10.23
N MET A 136 2.12 -12.30 11.35
CA MET A 136 1.67 -13.09 12.50
C MET A 136 0.50 -13.93 11.97
N PRO A 137 0.62 -15.27 11.91
CA PRO A 137 -0.55 -16.08 11.58
C PRO A 137 -1.63 -15.82 12.64
N PRO A 138 -2.92 -15.93 12.31
CA PRO A 138 -3.99 -15.84 13.30
C PRO A 138 -3.92 -17.09 14.20
N GLY A 139 -3.08 -17.02 15.24
CA GLY A 139 -2.84 -18.09 16.20
C GLY A 139 -3.42 -17.74 17.56
N HIS A 140 -4.61 -18.28 17.83
CA HIS A 140 -5.12 -18.71 19.14
C HIS A 140 -4.79 -17.83 20.37
N ARG A 141 -5.76 -16.99 20.77
CA ARG A 141 -5.84 -16.46 22.15
C ARG A 141 -6.11 -17.64 23.11
N GLY A 142 -5.05 -18.22 23.66
CA GLY A 142 -5.12 -19.04 24.88
C GLY A 142 -5.05 -18.14 26.13
N PRO A 143 -5.74 -18.48 27.23
CA PRO A 143 -5.73 -17.68 28.45
C PRO A 143 -4.44 -17.93 29.24
N GLY A 144 -3.70 -16.87 29.57
CA GLY A 144 -2.49 -16.95 30.38
C GLY A 144 -2.47 -15.92 31.52
N PRO A 145 -2.03 -16.26 32.75
CA PRO A 145 -2.34 -15.54 33.99
C PRO A 145 -1.23 -14.56 34.42
N GLN A 146 -1.56 -13.76 35.45
CA GLN A 146 -0.77 -12.65 36.04
C GLN A 146 0.64 -13.05 36.56
N PRO A 147 1.61 -12.11 36.63
CA PRO A 147 2.97 -12.38 37.12
C PRO A 147 3.09 -12.19 38.65
N GLY A 148 3.68 -13.18 39.34
CA GLY A 148 4.07 -13.14 40.75
C GLY A 148 5.48 -13.71 40.94
N LEU A 149 6.22 -13.14 41.88
CA LEU A 149 7.68 -13.16 42.09
C LEU A 149 8.27 -14.44 42.73
N GLN A 150 9.62 -14.58 42.62
CA GLN A 150 10.58 -15.30 43.51
C GLN A 150 10.63 -16.86 43.39
N GLN A 151 11.74 -17.63 43.51
CA GLN A 151 13.11 -17.43 44.01
C GLN A 151 13.99 -18.69 43.67
N VAL A 152 15.27 -18.49 43.32
CA VAL A 152 16.55 -19.25 43.58
C VAL A 152 16.62 -20.82 43.65
N GLN A 153 17.59 -21.35 42.86
CA GLN A 153 18.36 -22.64 42.73
C GLN A 153 18.68 -23.49 44.02
N PRO A 154 19.26 -24.74 44.01
CA PRO A 154 20.30 -25.29 43.08
C PRO A 154 20.26 -26.86 42.82
N PRO A 155 21.37 -27.60 42.52
CA PRO A 155 21.52 -28.47 41.33
C PRO A 155 21.66 -29.98 41.68
N SER A 156 21.93 -30.85 40.70
CA SER A 156 22.43 -32.26 40.75
C SER A 156 21.68 -33.11 39.70
N VAL A 157 22.21 -34.03 38.91
CA VAL A 157 23.52 -34.70 38.72
C VAL A 157 23.43 -35.49 37.41
N MET A 158 24.54 -35.58 36.65
CA MET A 158 25.09 -36.71 35.85
C MET A 158 24.15 -37.42 34.85
N GLU A 159 24.49 -37.67 33.58
CA GLU A 159 25.56 -38.52 33.00
C GLU A 159 25.74 -38.07 31.50
N ASP A 160 26.97 -37.83 31.00
CA ASP A 160 27.78 -38.74 30.13
C ASP A 160 26.95 -39.39 29.00
N ASP A 161 27.18 -39.26 27.69
CA ASP A 161 28.35 -39.20 26.79
C ASP A 161 27.90 -38.38 25.55
N ILE A 162 28.68 -37.58 24.82
CA ILE A 162 29.72 -37.99 23.87
C ILE A 162 30.55 -36.72 23.58
N LEU A 163 31.81 -36.75 24.01
CA LEU A 163 32.86 -35.81 23.65
C LEU A 163 33.20 -36.01 22.17
N MET A 164 32.75 -35.08 21.33
CA MET A 164 33.24 -34.90 19.97
C MET A 164 34.49 -34.03 20.01
N ASP A 165 35.47 -34.41 19.21
CA ASP A 165 36.71 -33.70 18.85
C ASP A 165 37.87 -33.71 19.87
N LEU A 166 38.59 -34.83 19.83
CA LEU A 166 40.03 -34.85 19.53
C LEU A 166 40.38 -33.77 18.50
N ILE A 167 41.05 -32.66 18.89
CA ILE A 167 42.43 -32.23 18.55
C ILE A 167 42.83 -31.05 19.46
#